data_AF-A0A7W0Y634-F1
#
_entry.id   AF-A0A7W0Y634-F1
#
_cell.length_a   1.000
_cell.length_b   1.000
_cell.length_c   1.000
_cell.angle_alpha   90.00
_cell.angle_beta   90.00
_cell.angle_gamma   90.00
#
_symmetry.space_group_name_H-M   'P 1'
#
loop_
_entity.id
_entity.type
_entity.pdbx_description
1 polymer ?
#
loop_
_entity_poly.entity_id
_entity_poly.type
_entity_poly.pdbx_seq_one_letter_code
_entity_poly.pdbx_strand_id
1 'polypeptide(L)'
;MAFSLRELRELEQRRISDEQTARRDVEAAKVAAAEAAEQRKLDTAATQLRAEREERYRIEAARAEAARQERLALEAHETAERARHQAMLDAERMREELDLRRIEASKKRPKWMVVVTALASVATVVLVWFTIQAMNQSDRSAEATRVAEAKSEAAIQARKDSDGELAGLQAQVAQLDGKVSRAVADMVAAEGDVARRKAKRALDEANEQKAATQRAIAKATAERDRVIRNTKVLISKDCAENALSKACLSSK
;
A
#
# COMPACT_ATOMS: atom_id res chain seq x y z
N MET A 1 84.79 2.18 -135.86
CA MET A 1 83.64 1.55 -135.18
C MET A 1 82.40 1.94 -135.95
N ALA A 2 81.95 1.08 -136.86
CA ALA A 2 80.73 1.27 -137.64
C ALA A 2 79.64 0.44 -136.96
N PHE A 3 78.78 1.09 -136.18
CA PHE A 3 77.54 0.47 -135.71
C PHE A 3 76.70 0.14 -136.94
N SER A 4 76.23 -1.10 -137.03
CA SER A 4 75.41 -1.51 -138.16
C SER A 4 74.07 -0.76 -138.09
N LEU A 5 73.48 -0.41 -139.24
CA LEU A 5 72.17 0.27 -139.31
C LEU A 5 71.06 -0.45 -138.51
N ARG A 6 71.27 -1.70 -138.12
CA ARG A 6 70.37 -2.51 -137.28
C ARG A 6 70.42 -2.11 -135.80
N GLU A 7 71.60 -1.79 -135.26
CA GLU A 7 71.78 -1.41 -133.85
C GLU A 7 71.25 0.00 -133.56
N LEU A 8 71.44 0.95 -134.49
CA LEU A 8 70.86 2.29 -134.39
C LEU A 8 69.32 2.24 -134.37
N ARG A 9 68.73 1.33 -135.16
CA ARG A 9 67.28 1.12 -135.21
C ARG A 9 66.75 0.49 -133.92
N GLU A 10 67.48 -0.45 -133.31
CA GLU A 10 67.11 -1.00 -132.00
C GLU A 10 67.21 0.03 -130.88
N LEU A 11 68.21 0.91 -130.91
CA LEU A 11 68.40 1.95 -129.90
C LEU A 11 67.34 3.06 -130.00
N GLU A 12 66.94 3.42 -131.22
CA GLU A 12 65.83 4.34 -131.48
C GLU A 12 64.49 3.71 -131.08
N GLN A 13 64.28 2.42 -131.37
CA GLN A 13 63.08 1.70 -130.96
C GLN A 13 62.98 1.57 -129.43
N ARG A 14 64.11 1.36 -128.73
CA ARG A 14 64.17 1.40 -127.25
C ARG A 14 63.87 2.79 -126.70
N ARG A 15 64.42 3.85 -127.28
CA ARG A 15 64.13 5.21 -126.84
C ARG A 15 62.66 5.58 -127.02
N ILE A 16 62.05 5.17 -128.15
CA ILE A 16 60.61 5.35 -128.40
C ILE A 16 59.79 4.53 -127.40
N SER A 17 60.19 3.29 -127.08
CA SER A 17 59.48 2.51 -126.05
C SER A 17 59.61 3.13 -124.66
N ASP A 18 60.80 3.60 -124.30
CA ASP A 18 61.08 4.22 -122.99
C ASP A 18 60.34 5.56 -122.84
N GLU A 19 60.25 6.35 -123.92
CA GLU A 19 59.47 7.59 -123.93
C GLU A 19 57.96 7.30 -123.86
N GLN A 20 57.49 6.24 -124.50
CA GLN A 20 56.09 5.80 -124.40
C GLN A 20 55.76 5.26 -123.00
N THR A 21 56.65 4.50 -122.35
CA THR A 21 56.45 4.05 -120.97
C THR A 21 56.50 5.24 -120.01
N ALA A 22 57.45 6.16 -120.17
CA ALA A 22 57.53 7.36 -119.34
C ALA A 22 56.26 8.23 -119.45
N ARG A 23 55.69 8.38 -120.66
CA ARG A 23 54.41 9.09 -120.85
C ARG A 23 53.25 8.35 -120.18
N ARG A 24 53.17 7.02 -120.31
CA ARG A 24 52.15 6.19 -119.66
C ARG A 24 52.26 6.23 -118.14
N ASP A 25 53.48 6.23 -117.59
CA ASP A 25 53.72 6.31 -116.15
C ASP A 25 53.31 7.68 -115.60
N VAL A 26 53.57 8.76 -116.33
CA VAL A 26 53.11 10.11 -115.96
C VAL A 26 51.59 10.23 -116.02
N GLU A 27 50.94 9.66 -117.03
CA GLU A 27 49.47 9.63 -117.13
C GLU A 27 48.84 8.76 -116.02
N ALA A 28 49.39 7.57 -115.77
CA ALA A 28 48.96 6.70 -114.67
C ALA A 28 49.15 7.37 -113.30
N ALA A 29 50.27 8.07 -113.08
CA ALA A 29 50.52 8.82 -111.85
C ALA A 29 49.52 9.98 -111.66
N LYS A 30 49.11 10.67 -112.73
CA LYS A 30 48.09 11.72 -112.66
C LYS A 30 46.71 11.16 -112.31
N VAL A 31 46.32 10.03 -112.91
CA VAL A 31 45.06 9.35 -112.61
C VAL A 31 45.06 8.87 -111.15
N ALA A 32 46.12 8.19 -110.71
CA ALA A 32 46.25 7.73 -109.33
C ALA A 32 46.25 8.90 -108.32
N ALA A 33 46.88 10.03 -108.65
CA ALA A 33 46.87 11.23 -107.80
C ALA A 33 45.47 11.86 -107.71
N ALA A 34 44.70 11.87 -108.81
CA ALA A 34 43.33 12.36 -108.82
C ALA A 34 42.39 11.45 -108.02
N GLU A 35 42.50 10.12 -108.19
CA GLU A 35 41.75 9.13 -107.43
C GLU A 35 42.07 9.19 -105.93
N ALA A 36 43.35 9.31 -105.56
CA ALA A 36 43.76 9.46 -104.17
C ALA A 36 43.27 10.78 -103.55
N ALA A 37 43.19 11.87 -104.33
CA ALA A 37 42.64 13.14 -103.88
C ALA A 37 41.11 13.05 -103.67
N GLU A 38 40.39 12.32 -104.54
CA GLU A 38 38.96 12.07 -104.40
C GLU A 38 38.65 11.18 -103.19
N GLN A 39 39.40 10.09 -103.00
CA GLN A 39 39.27 9.22 -101.83
C GLN A 39 39.50 9.97 -100.52
N ARG A 40 40.52 10.83 -100.44
CA ARG A 40 40.74 11.68 -99.26
C ARG A 40 39.56 12.60 -98.97
N LYS A 41 38.93 13.18 -100.00
CA LYS A 41 37.72 14.01 -99.81
C LYS A 41 36.56 13.18 -99.27
N LEU A 42 36.32 11.99 -99.83
CA LEU A 42 35.30 11.07 -99.35
C LEU A 42 35.55 10.61 -97.91
N ASP A 43 36.80 10.27 -97.57
CA ASP A 43 37.19 9.86 -96.21
C ASP A 43 37.03 10.98 -95.19
N THR A 44 37.41 12.21 -95.56
CA THR A 44 37.20 13.39 -94.68
C THR A 44 35.71 13.70 -94.50
N ALA A 45 34.89 13.60 -95.54
CA ALA A 45 33.45 13.79 -95.43
C ALA A 45 32.79 12.67 -94.61
N ALA A 46 33.23 11.43 -94.78
CA ALA A 46 32.72 10.28 -94.02
C ALA A 46 33.09 10.36 -92.54
N THR A 47 34.30 10.83 -92.20
CA THR A 47 34.72 11.02 -90.80
C THR A 47 33.96 12.18 -90.14
N GLN A 48 33.75 13.30 -90.85
CA GLN A 48 32.92 14.40 -90.36
C GLN A 48 31.47 13.97 -90.10
N LEU A 49 30.87 13.21 -91.02
CA LEU A 49 29.50 12.71 -90.85
C LEU A 49 29.37 11.73 -89.67
N ARG A 50 30.39 10.90 -89.41
CA ARG A 50 30.44 10.02 -88.23
C ARG A 50 30.54 10.84 -86.95
N ALA A 51 31.44 11.83 -86.91
CA ALA A 51 31.61 12.72 -85.76
C ALA A 51 30.30 13.49 -85.45
N GLU A 52 29.63 14.04 -86.46
CA GLU A 52 28.36 14.75 -86.27
C GLU A 52 27.25 13.83 -85.75
N ARG A 53 27.17 12.58 -86.26
CA ARG A 53 26.21 11.60 -85.74
C ARG A 53 26.51 11.22 -84.30
N GLU A 54 27.78 10.99 -83.96
CA GLU A 54 28.19 10.70 -82.59
C GLU A 54 27.88 11.85 -81.64
N GLU A 55 28.12 13.11 -82.04
CA GLU A 55 27.75 14.28 -81.24
C GLU A 55 26.24 14.38 -81.03
N ARG A 56 25.43 14.16 -82.08
CA ARG A 56 23.96 14.12 -81.95
C ARG A 56 23.51 13.00 -81.00
N TYR A 57 24.08 11.81 -81.13
CA TYR A 57 23.78 10.70 -80.22
C TYR A 57 24.17 11.01 -78.77
N ARG A 58 25.32 11.67 -78.53
CA ARG A 58 25.72 12.09 -77.18
C ARG A 58 24.77 13.11 -76.58
N ILE A 59 24.33 14.09 -77.36
CA ILE A 59 23.37 15.11 -76.90
C ILE A 59 22.02 14.47 -76.60
N GLU A 60 21.53 13.56 -77.45
CA GLU A 60 20.28 12.84 -77.23
C GLU A 60 20.37 11.91 -76.01
N ALA A 61 21.47 11.18 -75.85
CA ALA A 61 21.72 10.33 -74.69
C ALA A 61 21.76 11.16 -73.39
N ALA A 62 22.49 12.29 -73.38
CA ALA A 62 22.54 13.19 -72.23
C ALA A 62 21.17 13.77 -71.88
N ARG A 63 20.35 14.14 -72.88
CA ARG A 63 18.96 14.59 -72.66
C ARG A 63 18.07 13.48 -72.13
N ALA A 64 18.22 12.26 -72.64
CA ALA A 64 17.46 11.11 -72.17
C ALA A 64 17.82 10.74 -70.72
N GLU A 65 19.10 10.84 -70.35
CA GLU A 65 19.56 10.64 -68.97
C GLU A 65 19.06 11.74 -68.04
N ALA A 66 19.16 13.01 -68.44
CA ALA A 66 18.61 14.13 -67.67
C ALA A 66 17.11 13.98 -67.44
N ALA A 67 16.34 13.63 -68.49
CA ALA A 67 14.90 13.39 -68.36
C ALA A 67 14.56 12.20 -67.45
N ARG A 68 15.39 11.15 -67.42
CA ARG A 68 15.25 10.04 -66.47
C ARG A 68 15.54 10.49 -65.03
N GLN A 69 16.59 11.26 -64.83
CA GLN A 69 16.95 11.80 -63.50
C GLN A 69 15.87 12.74 -62.97
N GLU A 70 15.30 13.62 -63.81
CA GLU A 70 14.19 14.49 -63.44
C GLU A 70 12.95 13.69 -63.02
N ARG A 71 12.59 12.63 -63.76
CA ARG A 71 11.48 11.73 -63.37
C ARG A 71 11.74 11.05 -62.03
N LEU A 72 12.93 10.49 -61.83
CA LEU A 72 13.31 9.86 -60.57
C LEU A 72 13.30 10.87 -59.42
N ALA A 73 13.75 12.10 -59.64
CA ALA A 73 13.70 13.16 -58.65
C ALA A 73 12.26 13.54 -58.28
N LEU A 74 11.36 13.66 -59.27
CA LEU A 74 9.95 13.93 -59.04
C LEU A 74 9.26 12.80 -58.26
N GLU A 75 9.52 11.55 -58.62
CA GLU A 75 9.00 10.38 -57.90
C GLU A 75 9.55 10.32 -56.46
N ALA A 76 10.83 10.62 -56.26
CA ALA A 76 11.44 10.71 -54.93
C ALA A 76 10.81 11.82 -54.08
N HIS A 77 10.53 12.99 -54.67
CA HIS A 77 9.83 14.07 -53.98
C HIS A 77 8.39 13.70 -53.62
N GLU A 78 7.65 13.09 -54.54
CA GLU A 78 6.27 12.69 -54.30
C GLU A 78 6.17 11.61 -53.21
N THR A 79 7.06 10.62 -53.25
CA THR A 79 7.12 9.58 -52.20
C THR A 79 7.52 10.16 -50.85
N ALA A 80 8.45 11.13 -50.81
CA ALA A 80 8.83 11.82 -49.58
C ALA A 80 7.68 12.63 -48.99
N GLU A 81 6.90 13.35 -49.80
CA GLU A 81 5.74 14.11 -49.33
C GLU A 81 4.61 13.18 -48.83
N ARG A 82 4.34 12.07 -49.53
CA ARG A 82 3.39 11.05 -49.04
C ARG A 82 3.84 10.47 -47.69
N ALA A 83 5.13 10.18 -47.54
CA ALA A 83 5.69 9.69 -46.27
C ALA A 83 5.57 10.73 -45.15
N ARG A 84 5.82 12.02 -45.43
CA ARG A 84 5.62 13.11 -44.46
C ARG A 84 4.17 13.23 -44.03
N HIS A 85 3.23 13.18 -44.96
CA HIS A 85 1.81 13.23 -44.63
C HIS A 85 1.36 12.04 -43.79
N GLN A 86 1.81 10.83 -44.12
CA GLN A 86 1.54 9.64 -43.30
C GLN A 86 2.12 9.77 -41.89
N ALA A 87 3.38 10.23 -41.77
CA ALA A 87 4.02 10.44 -40.48
C ALA A 87 3.30 11.51 -39.63
N MET A 88 2.75 12.55 -40.24
CA MET A 88 1.94 13.56 -39.54
C MET A 88 0.64 12.95 -39.00
N LEU A 89 -0.08 12.19 -39.82
CA LEU A 89 -1.32 11.52 -39.40
C LEU A 89 -1.09 10.51 -38.28
N ASP A 90 0.00 9.75 -38.34
CA ASP A 90 0.33 8.80 -37.29
C ASP A 90 0.75 9.52 -35.99
N ALA A 91 1.43 10.66 -36.09
CA ALA A 91 1.74 11.49 -34.93
C ALA A 91 0.48 12.08 -34.27
N GLU A 92 -0.51 12.48 -35.06
CA GLU A 92 -1.82 12.94 -34.56
C GLU A 92 -2.57 11.82 -33.85
N ARG A 93 -2.68 10.63 -34.48
CA ARG A 93 -3.31 9.45 -33.86
C ARG A 93 -2.64 9.08 -32.53
N MET A 94 -1.31 9.07 -32.50
CA MET A 94 -0.57 8.78 -31.26
C MET A 94 -0.85 9.81 -30.16
N ARG A 95 -1.01 11.10 -30.51
CA ARG A 95 -1.38 12.13 -29.54
C ARG A 95 -2.78 11.91 -29.00
N GLU A 96 -3.75 11.63 -29.87
CA GLU A 96 -5.13 11.33 -29.47
C GLU A 96 -5.20 10.09 -28.58
N GLU A 97 -4.47 9.02 -28.92
CA GLU A 97 -4.38 7.83 -28.07
C GLU A 97 -3.79 8.11 -26.69
N LEU A 98 -2.74 8.95 -26.61
CA LEU A 98 -2.13 9.33 -25.34
C LEU A 98 -3.09 10.18 -24.49
N ASP A 99 -3.85 11.08 -25.09
CA ASP A 99 -4.83 11.89 -24.38
C ASP A 99 -6.02 11.06 -23.91
N LEU A 100 -6.49 10.10 -24.71
CA LEU A 100 -7.47 9.10 -24.27
C LEU A 100 -6.95 8.30 -23.08
N ARG A 101 -5.69 7.82 -23.12
CA ARG A 101 -5.06 7.10 -22.01
C ARG A 101 -4.92 7.98 -20.76
N ARG A 102 -4.63 9.28 -20.90
CA ARG A 102 -4.59 10.22 -19.78
C ARG A 102 -5.96 10.42 -19.15
N ILE A 103 -7.00 10.55 -19.96
CA ILE A 103 -8.39 10.66 -19.48
C ILE A 103 -8.81 9.36 -18.79
N GLU A 104 -8.43 8.20 -19.31
CA GLU A 104 -8.70 6.91 -18.66
C GLU A 104 -7.91 6.76 -17.35
N ALA A 105 -6.66 7.19 -17.33
CA ALA A 105 -5.82 7.18 -16.13
C ALA A 105 -6.39 8.11 -15.05
N SER A 106 -6.92 9.27 -15.41
CA SER A 106 -7.55 10.21 -14.47
C SER A 106 -8.92 9.74 -13.99
N LYS A 107 -9.67 8.98 -14.81
CA LYS A 107 -10.95 8.35 -14.40
C LYS A 107 -10.75 7.16 -13.46
N LYS A 108 -9.62 6.45 -13.52
CA LYS A 108 -9.30 5.40 -12.55
C LYS A 108 -9.09 6.04 -11.18
N ARG A 109 -10.11 5.97 -10.32
CA ARG A 109 -9.98 6.39 -8.91
C ARG A 109 -8.72 5.75 -8.33
N PRO A 110 -7.82 6.51 -7.68
CA PRO A 110 -6.57 5.98 -7.16
C PRO A 110 -6.90 4.88 -6.14
N LYS A 111 -6.52 3.62 -6.44
CA LYS A 111 -6.82 2.47 -5.58
C LYS A 111 -6.36 2.67 -4.13
N TRP A 112 -5.31 3.46 -3.94
CA TRP A 112 -4.81 3.83 -2.61
C TRP A 112 -5.85 4.61 -1.78
N MET A 113 -6.67 5.48 -2.38
CA MET A 113 -7.74 6.17 -1.67
C MET A 113 -8.81 5.20 -1.12
N VAL A 114 -9.10 4.11 -1.83
CA VAL A 114 -10.04 3.08 -1.36
C VAL A 114 -9.46 2.35 -0.15
N VAL A 115 -8.17 2.05 -0.17
CA VAL A 115 -7.48 1.43 0.98
C VAL A 115 -7.48 2.37 2.19
N VAL A 116 -7.16 3.65 2.00
CA VAL A 116 -7.15 4.64 3.08
C VAL A 116 -8.54 4.82 3.69
N THR A 117 -9.59 4.90 2.87
CA THR A 117 -10.97 5.01 3.37
C THR A 117 -11.44 3.74 4.09
N ALA A 118 -11.07 2.56 3.61
CA ALA A 118 -11.33 1.30 4.30
C ALA A 118 -10.60 1.24 5.66
N LEU A 119 -9.34 1.67 5.71
CA LEU A 119 -8.55 1.66 6.95
C LEU A 119 -9.09 2.66 7.98
N ALA A 120 -9.49 3.85 7.52
CA ALA A 120 -10.11 4.87 8.36
C ALA A 120 -11.44 4.39 8.96
N SER A 121 -12.28 3.73 8.16
CA SER A 121 -13.55 3.17 8.66
C SER A 121 -13.34 2.07 9.70
N VAL A 122 -12.37 1.19 9.51
CA VAL A 122 -12.00 0.18 10.52
C VAL A 122 -11.49 0.84 11.81
N ALA A 123 -10.63 1.85 11.71
CA ALA A 123 -10.11 2.57 12.88
C ALA A 123 -11.23 3.23 13.69
N THR A 124 -12.23 3.83 13.03
CA THR A 124 -13.40 4.41 13.69
C THR A 124 -14.21 3.36 14.46
N VAL A 125 -14.43 2.18 13.86
CA VAL A 125 -15.15 1.08 14.54
C VAL A 125 -14.40 0.60 15.78
N VAL A 126 -13.07 0.45 15.69
CA VAL A 126 -12.23 0.04 16.82
C VAL A 126 -12.29 1.07 17.95
N LEU A 127 -12.20 2.37 17.62
CA LEU A 127 -12.29 3.45 18.62
C LEU A 127 -13.65 3.45 19.33
N VAL A 128 -14.75 3.31 18.59
CA VAL A 128 -16.11 3.25 19.17
C VAL A 128 -16.26 2.03 20.08
N TRP A 129 -15.73 0.88 19.68
CA TRP A 129 -15.78 -0.31 20.54
C TRP A 129 -14.99 -0.13 21.84
N PHE A 130 -13.79 0.46 21.75
CA PHE A 130 -12.94 0.71 22.91
C PHE A 130 -13.57 1.72 23.89
N THR A 131 -14.22 2.77 23.39
CA THR A 131 -14.90 3.75 24.25
C THR A 131 -16.09 3.12 24.99
N ILE A 132 -16.89 2.29 24.33
CA ILE A 132 -18.00 1.55 24.97
C ILE A 132 -17.46 0.61 26.05
N GLN A 133 -16.35 -0.09 25.77
CA GLN A 133 -15.75 -1.00 26.74
C GLN A 133 -15.23 -0.25 27.98
N ALA A 134 -14.59 0.90 27.79
CA ALA A 134 -14.08 1.73 28.87
C ALA A 134 -15.21 2.30 29.75
N MET A 135 -16.30 2.78 29.13
CA MET A 135 -17.48 3.27 29.86
C MET A 135 -18.17 2.17 30.67
N ASN A 136 -18.32 0.97 30.09
CA ASN A 136 -18.89 -0.15 30.83
C ASN A 136 -18.01 -0.63 32.00
N GLN A 137 -16.69 -0.47 31.91
CA GLN A 137 -15.80 -0.76 33.03
C GLN A 137 -15.91 0.28 34.15
N SER A 138 -16.04 1.57 33.82
CA SER A 138 -16.26 2.60 34.83
C SER A 138 -17.57 2.39 35.58
N ASP A 139 -18.66 2.08 34.87
CA ASP A 139 -19.97 1.89 35.49
C ASP A 139 -20.00 0.66 36.41
N ARG A 140 -19.39 -0.45 35.99
CA ARG A 140 -19.27 -1.65 36.84
C ARG A 140 -18.45 -1.41 38.10
N SER A 141 -17.41 -0.57 38.01
CA SER A 141 -16.60 -0.23 39.20
C SER A 141 -17.36 0.67 40.17
N ALA A 142 -18.13 1.65 39.67
CA ALA A 142 -18.95 2.53 40.49
C ALA A 142 -20.14 1.78 41.13
N GLU A 143 -20.74 0.82 40.43
CA GLU A 143 -21.76 -0.05 41.01
C GLU A 143 -21.17 -0.98 42.06
N ALA A 144 -19.98 -1.57 41.82
CA ALA A 144 -19.32 -2.43 42.77
C ALA A 144 -18.94 -1.68 44.07
N THR A 145 -18.50 -0.42 43.99
CA THR A 145 -18.22 0.40 45.18
C THR A 145 -19.49 0.72 45.95
N ARG A 146 -20.58 1.14 45.26
CA ARG A 146 -21.87 1.41 45.91
C ARG A 146 -22.45 0.18 46.62
N VAL A 147 -22.36 -0.99 45.99
CA VAL A 147 -22.81 -2.25 46.60
C VAL A 147 -21.92 -2.63 47.79
N ALA A 148 -20.62 -2.36 47.73
CA ALA A 148 -19.70 -2.60 48.85
C ALA A 148 -19.97 -1.65 50.03
N GLU A 149 -20.25 -0.37 49.76
CA GLU A 149 -20.63 0.64 50.77
C GLU A 149 -21.97 0.30 51.41
N ALA A 150 -23.01 -0.03 50.63
CA ALA A 150 -24.30 -0.44 51.17
C ALA A 150 -24.18 -1.68 52.07
N LYS A 151 -23.32 -2.64 51.70
CA LYS A 151 -23.05 -3.84 52.52
C LYS A 151 -22.27 -3.50 53.80
N SER A 152 -21.34 -2.56 53.75
CA SER A 152 -20.58 -2.17 54.95
C SER A 152 -21.46 -1.41 55.93
N GLU A 153 -22.32 -0.51 55.45
CA GLU A 153 -23.31 0.20 56.28
C GLU A 153 -24.31 -0.76 56.91
N ALA A 154 -24.86 -1.70 56.14
CA ALA A 154 -25.76 -2.72 56.66
C ALA A 154 -25.10 -3.59 57.75
N ALA A 155 -23.82 -3.95 57.58
CA ALA A 155 -23.07 -4.70 58.57
C ALA A 155 -22.79 -3.89 59.85
N ILE A 156 -22.50 -2.59 59.72
CA ILE A 156 -22.32 -1.69 60.87
C ILE A 156 -23.63 -1.56 61.65
N GLN A 157 -24.76 -1.43 60.95
CA GLN A 157 -26.07 -1.31 61.59
C GLN A 157 -26.46 -2.61 62.31
N ALA A 158 -26.30 -3.77 61.66
CA ALA A 158 -26.56 -5.07 62.29
C ALA A 158 -25.72 -5.29 63.55
N ARG A 159 -24.47 -4.79 63.57
CA ARG A 159 -23.61 -4.84 64.75
C ARG A 159 -24.15 -3.96 65.89
N LYS A 160 -24.55 -2.72 65.59
CA LYS A 160 -25.14 -1.81 66.60
C LYS A 160 -26.41 -2.40 67.21
N ASP A 161 -27.27 -2.99 66.38
CA ASP A 161 -28.52 -3.61 66.84
C ASP A 161 -28.22 -4.80 67.76
N SER A 162 -27.24 -5.64 67.40
CA SER A 162 -26.79 -6.79 68.23
C SER A 162 -26.18 -6.34 69.57
N ASP A 163 -25.36 -5.28 69.56
CA ASP A 163 -24.77 -4.75 70.79
C ASP A 163 -25.83 -4.11 71.69
N GLY A 164 -26.86 -3.48 71.11
CA GLY A 164 -28.03 -2.96 71.83
C GLY A 164 -28.85 -4.07 72.50
N GLU A 165 -29.10 -5.18 71.79
CA GLU A 165 -29.79 -6.34 72.34
C GLU A 165 -29.02 -6.96 73.52
N LEU A 166 -27.70 -7.12 73.37
CA LEU A 166 -26.84 -7.63 74.45
C LEU A 166 -26.85 -6.71 75.68
N ALA A 167 -26.78 -5.40 75.49
CA ALA A 167 -26.86 -4.45 76.59
C ALA A 167 -28.21 -4.54 77.32
N GLY A 168 -29.31 -4.70 76.58
CA GLY A 168 -30.65 -4.92 77.13
C GLY A 168 -30.74 -6.20 77.96
N LEU A 169 -30.21 -7.32 77.45
CA LEU A 169 -30.19 -8.60 78.17
C LEU A 169 -29.30 -8.55 79.42
N GLN A 170 -28.15 -7.87 79.36
CA GLN A 170 -27.28 -7.66 80.52
C GLN A 170 -27.98 -6.84 81.62
N ALA A 171 -28.72 -5.79 81.24
CA ALA A 171 -29.53 -5.02 82.19
C ALA A 171 -30.62 -5.88 82.84
N GLN A 172 -31.27 -6.77 82.10
CA GLN A 172 -32.25 -7.72 82.66
C GLN A 172 -31.61 -8.69 83.66
N VAL A 173 -30.39 -9.19 83.39
CA VAL A 173 -29.67 -10.03 84.36
C VAL A 173 -29.35 -9.27 85.63
N ALA A 174 -28.86 -8.03 85.53
CA ALA A 174 -28.61 -7.20 86.71
C ALA A 174 -29.89 -6.96 87.54
N GLN A 175 -31.04 -6.76 86.88
CA GLN A 175 -32.32 -6.65 87.56
C GLN A 175 -32.74 -7.97 88.23
N LEU A 176 -32.53 -9.12 87.58
CA LEU A 176 -32.81 -10.44 88.14
C LEU A 176 -31.88 -10.77 89.30
N ASP A 177 -30.61 -10.35 89.27
CA ASP A 177 -29.69 -10.47 90.40
C ASP A 177 -30.19 -9.70 91.63
N GLY A 178 -30.76 -8.52 91.41
CA GLY A 178 -31.47 -7.78 92.45
C GLY A 178 -32.67 -8.55 93.02
N LYS A 179 -33.49 -9.19 92.16
CA LYS A 179 -34.63 -10.02 92.61
C LYS A 179 -34.18 -11.27 93.37
N VAL A 180 -33.16 -11.97 92.90
CA VAL A 180 -32.58 -13.15 93.58
C VAL A 180 -32.06 -12.75 94.95
N SER A 181 -31.31 -11.65 95.05
CA SER A 181 -30.76 -11.16 96.32
C SER A 181 -31.87 -10.82 97.33
N ARG A 182 -32.95 -10.18 96.88
CA ARG A 182 -34.14 -9.93 97.70
C ARG A 182 -34.85 -11.22 98.12
N ALA A 183 -35.07 -12.16 97.19
CA ALA A 183 -35.72 -13.44 97.48
C ALA A 183 -34.91 -14.30 98.47
N VAL A 184 -33.57 -14.24 98.40
CA VAL A 184 -32.68 -14.87 99.39
C VAL A 184 -32.86 -14.22 100.76
N ALA A 185 -32.88 -12.89 100.83
CA ALA A 185 -33.11 -12.17 102.09
C ALA A 185 -34.49 -12.51 102.69
N ASP A 186 -35.54 -12.54 101.87
CA ASP A 186 -36.91 -12.92 102.29
C ASP A 186 -36.98 -14.36 102.80
N MET A 187 -36.24 -15.29 102.16
CA MET A 187 -36.15 -16.68 102.61
C MET A 187 -35.47 -16.81 103.97
N VAL A 188 -34.42 -16.02 104.23
CA VAL A 188 -33.72 -16.00 105.53
C VAL A 188 -34.61 -15.38 106.61
N ALA A 189 -35.38 -14.34 106.28
CA ALA A 189 -36.28 -13.66 107.21
C ALA A 189 -37.60 -14.41 107.49
N ALA A 190 -37.97 -15.40 106.66
CA ALA A 190 -39.24 -16.11 106.78
C ALA A 190 -39.30 -17.04 108.01
N GLU A 191 -40.23 -16.75 108.92
CA GLU A 191 -40.58 -17.59 110.07
C GLU A 191 -41.73 -18.56 109.74
N GLY A 192 -41.51 -19.85 110.02
CA GLY A 192 -42.48 -20.92 109.77
C GLY A 192 -42.39 -21.57 108.37
N ASP A 193 -42.86 -22.82 108.29
CA ASP A 193 -42.68 -23.66 107.09
C ASP A 193 -43.43 -23.17 105.86
N VAL A 194 -44.59 -22.52 106.06
CA VAL A 194 -45.40 -22.00 104.95
C VAL A 194 -44.71 -20.81 104.29
N ALA A 195 -44.20 -19.86 105.09
CA ALA A 195 -43.48 -18.70 104.61
C ALA A 195 -42.18 -19.10 103.89
N ARG A 196 -41.41 -20.03 104.47
CA ARG A 196 -40.19 -20.58 103.84
C ARG A 196 -40.47 -21.26 102.51
N ARG A 197 -41.54 -22.05 102.40
CA ARG A 197 -41.93 -22.68 101.12
C ARG A 197 -42.30 -21.65 100.05
N LYS A 198 -43.00 -20.58 100.42
CA LYS A 198 -43.36 -19.49 99.50
C LYS A 198 -42.11 -18.73 99.03
N ALA A 199 -41.22 -18.36 99.95
CA ALA A 199 -39.96 -17.67 99.63
C ALA A 199 -39.04 -18.54 98.75
N LYS A 200 -38.95 -19.85 99.05
CA LYS A 200 -38.20 -20.80 98.22
C LYS A 200 -38.72 -20.86 96.78
N ARG A 201 -40.05 -20.94 96.58
CA ARG A 201 -40.63 -20.93 95.22
C ARG A 201 -40.32 -19.65 94.45
N ALA A 202 -40.37 -18.50 95.11
CA ALA A 202 -40.01 -17.22 94.49
C ALA A 202 -38.52 -17.15 94.12
N LEU A 203 -37.65 -17.72 94.96
CA LEU A 203 -36.22 -17.85 94.66
C LEU A 203 -35.97 -18.80 93.49
N ASP A 204 -36.63 -19.95 93.45
CA ASP A 204 -36.53 -20.94 92.38
C ASP A 204 -36.99 -20.33 91.04
N GLU A 205 -38.11 -19.60 91.03
CA GLU A 205 -38.62 -18.88 89.85
C GLU A 205 -37.64 -17.79 89.38
N ALA A 206 -37.08 -17.00 90.30
CA ALA A 206 -36.10 -15.97 89.96
C ALA A 206 -34.80 -16.58 89.39
N ASN A 207 -34.36 -17.73 89.91
CA ASN A 207 -33.20 -18.46 89.41
C ASN A 207 -33.48 -19.07 88.02
N GLU A 208 -34.68 -19.59 87.78
CA GLU A 208 -35.08 -20.11 86.48
C GLU A 208 -35.09 -19.00 85.42
N GLN A 209 -35.68 -17.84 85.75
CA GLN A 209 -35.67 -16.66 84.89
C GLN A 209 -34.23 -16.20 84.59
N LYS A 210 -33.36 -16.13 85.61
CA LYS A 210 -31.95 -15.78 85.43
C LYS A 210 -31.22 -16.77 84.52
N ALA A 211 -31.41 -18.07 84.71
CA ALA A 211 -30.80 -19.09 83.88
C ALA A 211 -31.29 -19.01 82.42
N ALA A 212 -32.58 -18.74 82.20
CA ALA A 212 -33.14 -18.53 80.87
C ALA A 212 -32.52 -17.33 80.16
N THR A 213 -32.41 -16.18 80.85
CA THR A 213 -31.78 -14.96 80.28
C THR A 213 -30.29 -15.15 80.02
N GLN A 214 -29.56 -15.87 80.89
CA GLN A 214 -28.14 -16.18 80.65
C GLN A 214 -27.95 -17.07 79.42
N ARG A 215 -28.84 -18.04 79.19
CA ARG A 215 -28.84 -18.85 77.95
C ARG A 215 -29.15 -17.99 76.73
N ALA A 216 -30.06 -17.02 76.85
CA ALA A 216 -30.36 -16.07 75.79
C ALA A 216 -29.13 -15.20 75.45
N ILE A 217 -28.42 -14.69 76.45
CA ILE A 217 -27.15 -13.97 76.26
C ILE A 217 -26.13 -14.84 75.54
N ALA A 218 -25.91 -16.08 76.00
CA ALA A 218 -24.94 -16.97 75.37
C ALA A 218 -25.27 -17.28 73.89
N LYS A 219 -26.57 -17.37 73.55
CA LYS A 219 -27.02 -17.51 72.15
C LYS A 219 -26.80 -16.23 71.35
N ALA A 220 -27.16 -15.08 71.91
CA ALA A 220 -26.99 -13.78 71.27
C ALA A 220 -25.51 -13.45 71.03
N THR A 221 -24.62 -13.77 71.97
CA THR A 221 -23.17 -13.61 71.79
C THR A 221 -22.63 -14.55 70.73
N ALA A 222 -23.05 -15.82 70.73
CA ALA A 222 -22.64 -16.78 69.71
C ALA A 222 -23.07 -16.36 68.29
N GLU A 223 -24.29 -15.82 68.16
CA GLU A 223 -24.79 -15.32 66.87
C GLU A 223 -24.07 -14.04 66.45
N ARG A 224 -23.84 -13.10 67.37
CA ARG A 224 -23.01 -11.90 67.11
C ARG A 224 -21.61 -12.30 66.62
N ASP A 225 -20.95 -13.23 67.29
CA ASP A 225 -19.62 -13.68 66.92
C ASP A 225 -19.62 -14.42 65.57
N ARG A 226 -20.71 -15.12 65.23
CA ARG A 226 -20.91 -15.71 63.91
C ARG A 226 -21.05 -14.63 62.83
N VAL A 227 -21.84 -13.58 63.07
CA VAL A 227 -21.97 -12.43 62.15
C VAL A 227 -20.60 -11.74 61.97
N ILE A 228 -19.87 -11.49 63.05
CA ILE A 228 -18.53 -10.87 63.00
C ILE A 228 -17.56 -11.73 62.19
N ARG A 229 -17.53 -13.06 62.39
CA ARG A 229 -16.65 -13.97 61.62
C ARG A 229 -17.02 -14.04 60.15
N ASN A 230 -18.30 -14.00 59.81
CA ASN A 230 -18.78 -14.11 58.43
C ASN A 230 -18.73 -12.77 57.69
N THR A 231 -18.73 -11.66 58.40
CA THR A 231 -18.53 -10.34 57.81
C THR A 231 -17.05 -10.20 57.47
N LYS A 232 -16.71 -10.36 56.19
CA LYS A 232 -15.36 -10.04 55.70
C LYS A 232 -15.03 -8.61 56.13
N VAL A 233 -14.03 -8.46 57.00
CA VAL A 233 -13.50 -7.15 57.37
C VAL A 233 -12.89 -6.56 56.11
N LEU A 234 -13.63 -5.65 55.49
CA LEU A 234 -13.13 -4.81 54.41
C LEU A 234 -12.18 -3.80 55.08
N ILE A 235 -10.89 -4.13 55.12
CA ILE A 235 -9.85 -3.18 55.51
C ILE A 235 -9.93 -2.04 54.48
N SER A 236 -10.19 -0.82 54.93
CA SER A 236 -10.20 0.35 54.04
C SER A 236 -8.86 0.45 53.31
N LYS A 237 -8.86 0.95 52.08
CA LYS A 237 -7.62 1.14 51.31
C LYS A 237 -6.59 1.95 52.09
N ASP A 238 -7.03 2.96 52.83
CA ASP A 238 -6.15 3.81 53.65
C ASP A 238 -5.47 3.02 54.78
N CYS A 239 -6.16 2.03 55.37
CA CYS A 239 -5.56 1.13 56.36
C CYS A 239 -4.64 0.09 55.70
N ALA A 240 -4.96 -0.38 54.49
CA ALA A 240 -4.11 -1.31 53.74
C ALA A 240 -2.83 -0.65 53.21
N GLU A 241 -2.82 0.66 52.98
CA GLU A 241 -1.68 1.40 52.41
C GLU A 241 -0.82 2.15 53.44
N ASN A 242 -1.24 2.18 54.70
CA ASN A 242 -0.47 2.76 55.81
C ASN A 242 0.94 2.12 55.93
N ALA A 243 1.94 2.94 56.25
CA ALA A 243 3.33 2.50 56.46
C ALA A 243 3.45 1.29 57.44
N LEU A 244 2.60 1.22 58.45
CA LEU A 244 2.57 0.11 59.42
C LEU A 244 2.07 -1.21 58.81
N SER A 245 1.08 -1.18 57.92
CA SER A 245 0.57 -2.40 57.28
C SER A 245 1.51 -2.91 56.19
N LYS A 246 2.19 -2.01 55.47
CA LYS A 246 3.28 -2.36 54.54
C LYS A 246 4.46 -3.02 55.24
N ALA A 247 4.86 -2.52 56.41
CA ALA A 247 5.95 -3.11 57.21
C ALA A 247 5.62 -4.52 57.73
N CYS A 248 4.36 -4.79 58.09
CA CYS A 248 3.92 -6.13 58.50
C CYS A 248 3.84 -7.12 57.33
N LEU A 249 3.51 -6.66 56.12
CA LEU A 249 3.42 -7.51 54.92
C LEU A 249 4.78 -7.78 54.27
N SER A 250 5.77 -6.89 54.43
CA SER A 250 7.12 -7.09 53.90
C SER A 250 8.06 -7.89 54.83
N SER A 251 7.57 -8.32 55.99
CA SER A 251 8.32 -9.07 57.01
C SER A 251 8.08 -10.60 56.93
N LYS A 252 7.56 -11.08 55.79
CA LYS A 252 7.49 -12.50 55.44
C LYS A 252 8.43 -12.79 54.28
#